data_AF-A0A552C1X2-F1
#
_entry.id   AF-A0A552C1X2-F1
#
_cell.length_a   1.000
_cell.length_b   1.000
_cell.length_c   1.000
_cell.angle_alpha   90.00
_cell.angle_beta   90.00
_cell.angle_gamma   90.00
#
_symmetry.space_group_name_H-M   'P 1'
#
loop_
_entity.id
_entity.type
_entity.pdbx_description
1 polymer ?
#
loop_
_entity_poly.entity_id
_entity_poly.type
_entity_poly.pdbx_seq_one_letter_code
_entity_poly.pdbx_strand_id
1 'polypeptide(L)'
;MTAILRPQEKPLLNPPWYSLSPLWQGDETDVKQGLPHSQLAPPWQILILGDGSPTRHLQLLTGEKTEVDVIDMSPIGDDEDGAPMKISLIPGPRLRRQVWLRTASGQRLAYAASWWSANQVDEYLENRSLPIWESLSRLHTELYRDVQGLYYGHSPELEIAFGEKGAFWGRHYLFWHARQPLTLIYEVFSPYLRKYLGEMRIDQLG
;
A
#
# COMPACT_ATOMS: atom_id res chain seq x y z
N MET A 1 -21.37 -38.45 28.28
CA MET A 1 -20.63 -38.01 27.08
C MET A 1 -21.04 -36.58 26.79
N THR A 2 -20.23 -35.61 27.15
CA THR A 2 -20.55 -34.19 26.97
C THR A 2 -19.82 -33.72 25.71
N ALA A 3 -20.59 -33.44 24.65
CA ALA A 3 -20.06 -32.97 23.38
C ALA A 3 -19.52 -31.54 23.56
N ILE A 4 -18.23 -31.37 23.30
CA ILE A 4 -17.59 -30.05 23.26
C ILE A 4 -17.99 -29.41 21.93
N LEU A 5 -18.92 -28.47 21.99
CA LEU A 5 -19.24 -27.60 20.85
C LEU A 5 -18.03 -26.71 20.59
N ARG A 6 -17.36 -26.93 19.45
CA ARG A 6 -16.32 -26.00 18.97
C ARG A 6 -16.99 -24.67 18.64
N PRO A 7 -16.39 -23.52 18.99
CA PRO A 7 -16.92 -22.23 18.57
C PRO A 7 -16.92 -22.18 17.04
N GLN A 8 -18.07 -21.92 16.45
CA GLN A 8 -18.13 -21.54 15.04
C GLN A 8 -17.50 -20.15 14.93
N GLU A 9 -16.35 -20.08 14.24
CA GLU A 9 -15.74 -18.80 13.85
C GLU A 9 -16.77 -18.04 13.00
N LYS A 10 -17.26 -16.92 13.53
CA LYS A 10 -18.02 -15.96 12.72
C LYS A 10 -17.09 -15.46 11.62
N PRO A 11 -17.47 -15.55 10.32
CA PRO A 11 -16.69 -14.90 9.28
C PRO A 11 -16.57 -13.41 9.64
N LEU A 12 -15.34 -12.89 9.63
CA LEU A 12 -15.09 -11.47 9.83
C LEU A 12 -15.88 -10.71 8.76
N LEU A 13 -16.76 -9.80 9.21
CA LEU A 13 -17.65 -9.03 8.33
C LEU A 13 -16.88 -8.21 7.29
N ASN A 14 -15.62 -7.89 7.58
CA ASN A 14 -14.64 -7.29 6.67
C ASN A 14 -13.29 -8.00 6.91
N PRO A 15 -12.68 -8.67 5.90
CA PRO A 15 -11.36 -9.27 6.10
C PRO A 15 -10.34 -8.17 6.42
N PRO A 16 -9.45 -8.36 7.41
CA PRO A 16 -8.44 -7.36 7.73
C PRO A 16 -7.53 -7.12 6.52
N TRP A 17 -6.97 -5.91 6.42
CA TRP A 17 -6.03 -5.59 5.37
C TRP A 17 -4.64 -6.15 5.66
N TYR A 18 -3.83 -6.37 4.63
CA TYR A 18 -2.52 -7.03 4.78
C TYR A 18 -1.43 -6.05 5.22
N SER A 19 -1.38 -5.79 6.53
CA SER A 19 -0.34 -4.97 7.17
C SER A 19 0.94 -5.76 7.42
N LEU A 20 2.10 -5.10 7.31
CA LEU A 20 3.35 -5.69 7.77
C LEU A 20 3.43 -5.69 9.30
N SER A 21 3.85 -6.81 9.86
CA SER A 21 4.44 -6.90 11.21
C SER A 21 5.88 -6.40 11.12
N PRO A 22 6.18 -5.17 11.59
CA PRO A 22 7.43 -4.51 11.27
C PRO A 22 8.58 -5.05 12.12
N LEU A 23 9.70 -5.36 11.46
CA LEU A 23 11.01 -5.54 12.08
C LEU A 23 11.72 -4.19 12.26
N TRP A 24 11.45 -3.25 11.35
CA TRP A 24 11.94 -1.88 11.39
C TRP A 24 10.87 -0.92 10.84
N GLN A 25 10.85 0.30 11.36
CA GLN A 25 10.00 1.39 10.90
C GLN A 25 10.81 2.67 10.80
N GLY A 26 10.52 3.48 9.78
CA GLY A 26 11.06 4.82 9.63
C GLY A 26 9.95 5.85 9.51
N ASP A 27 10.30 7.10 9.79
CA ASP A 27 9.36 8.23 9.80
C ASP A 27 9.66 9.25 8.67
N GLU A 28 8.99 10.41 8.72
CA GLU A 28 9.19 11.50 7.75
C GLU A 28 10.63 12.01 7.67
N THR A 29 11.39 11.91 8.77
CA THR A 29 12.80 12.31 8.81
C THR A 29 13.62 11.36 7.94
N ASP A 30 13.40 10.06 8.07
CA ASP A 30 14.05 9.03 7.25
C ASP A 30 13.70 9.19 5.77
N VAL A 31 12.44 9.50 5.47
CA VAL A 31 11.99 9.76 4.10
C VAL A 31 12.72 10.96 3.49
N LYS A 32 12.82 12.07 4.24
CA LYS A 32 13.45 13.32 3.76
C LYS A 32 14.97 13.19 3.59
N GLN A 33 15.63 12.46 4.49
CA GLN A 33 17.08 12.28 4.47
C GLN A 33 17.52 11.15 3.52
N GLY A 34 16.66 10.17 3.31
CA GLY A 34 17.05 8.89 2.71
C GLY A 34 17.69 7.97 3.74
N LEU A 35 17.76 6.69 3.39
CA LEU A 35 18.39 5.65 4.18
C LEU A 35 19.83 5.40 3.70
N PRO A 36 20.69 4.84 4.58
CA PRO A 36 21.99 4.31 4.15
C PRO A 36 21.83 3.31 3.01
N HIS A 37 22.72 3.33 2.02
CA HIS A 37 22.65 2.40 0.87
C HIS A 37 22.81 0.92 1.27
N SER A 38 23.34 0.64 2.46
CA SER A 38 23.38 -0.69 3.08
C SER A 38 22.03 -1.15 3.61
N GLN A 39 21.11 -0.22 3.89
CA GLN A 39 19.75 -0.45 4.41
C GLN A 39 18.66 -0.27 3.34
N LEU A 40 18.92 0.49 2.27
CA LEU A 40 18.05 0.45 1.10
C LEU A 40 18.85 0.85 -0.12
N ALA A 41 18.92 -0.05 -1.10
CA ALA A 41 19.70 0.23 -2.31
C ALA A 41 19.13 1.45 -3.07
N PRO A 42 19.98 2.27 -3.72
CA PRO A 42 19.53 3.52 -4.33
C PRO A 42 18.32 3.41 -5.29
N PRO A 43 18.21 2.40 -6.18
CA PRO A 43 17.03 2.25 -7.03
C PRO A 43 15.74 2.02 -6.24
N TRP A 44 15.83 1.28 -5.14
CA TRP A 44 14.71 1.05 -4.23
C TRP A 44 14.33 2.31 -3.46
N GLN A 45 15.29 3.15 -3.05
CA GLN A 45 15.01 4.44 -2.43
C GLN A 45 14.20 5.35 -3.36
N ILE A 46 14.55 5.40 -4.64
CA ILE A 46 13.80 6.19 -5.64
C ILE A 46 12.35 5.72 -5.74
N LEU A 47 12.10 4.41 -5.72
CA LEU A 47 10.73 3.88 -5.80
C LEU A 47 9.95 4.08 -4.49
N ILE A 48 10.56 3.79 -3.35
CA ILE A 48 9.89 3.74 -2.04
C ILE A 48 9.78 5.13 -1.41
N LEU A 49 10.81 5.97 -1.51
CA LEU A 49 10.81 7.32 -0.93
C LEU A 49 10.27 8.37 -1.90
N GLY A 50 10.26 8.05 -3.21
CA GLY A 50 9.81 8.97 -4.25
C GLY A 50 8.32 9.31 -4.18
N ASP A 51 8.00 10.54 -4.52
CA ASP A 51 6.65 11.10 -4.59
C ASP A 51 5.92 10.79 -5.92
N GLY A 52 6.64 10.21 -6.89
CA GLY A 52 6.11 9.78 -8.18
C GLY A 52 5.05 8.67 -8.08
N SER A 53 4.27 8.51 -9.16
CA SER A 53 3.21 7.49 -9.25
C SER A 53 3.80 6.07 -9.31
N PRO A 54 3.54 5.20 -8.32
CA PRO A 54 4.03 3.82 -8.32
C PRO A 54 3.56 3.05 -9.55
N THR A 55 2.29 3.20 -9.94
CA THR A 55 1.74 2.55 -11.14
C THR A 55 2.53 2.93 -12.40
N ARG A 56 2.92 4.20 -12.55
CA ARG A 56 3.74 4.65 -13.69
C ARG A 56 5.15 4.05 -13.63
N HIS A 57 5.79 4.06 -12.45
CA HIS A 57 7.13 3.49 -12.29
C HIS A 57 7.12 1.99 -12.55
N LEU A 58 6.15 1.25 -12.02
CA LEU A 58 6.00 -0.19 -12.24
C LEU A 58 5.83 -0.52 -13.72
N GLN A 59 5.00 0.23 -14.45
CA GLN A 59 4.86 0.07 -15.89
C GLN A 59 6.16 0.34 -16.66
N LEU A 60 6.92 1.36 -16.26
CA LEU A 60 8.21 1.66 -16.88
C LEU A 60 9.26 0.57 -16.58
N LEU A 61 9.25 0.01 -15.37
CA LEU A 61 10.17 -1.05 -14.95
C LEU A 61 9.88 -2.37 -15.68
N THR A 62 8.60 -2.74 -15.82
CA THR A 62 8.21 -4.02 -16.43
C THR A 62 8.10 -3.97 -17.94
N GLY A 63 7.89 -2.79 -18.52
CA GLY A 63 7.49 -2.63 -19.92
C GLY A 63 6.05 -3.09 -20.20
N GLU A 64 5.30 -3.50 -19.17
CA GLU A 64 3.93 -3.95 -19.27
C GLU A 64 2.97 -2.94 -18.63
N LYS A 65 1.77 -2.81 -19.19
CA LYS A 65 0.71 -2.03 -18.54
C LYS A 65 0.49 -2.57 -17.12
N THR A 66 0.51 -1.68 -16.14
CA THR A 66 0.15 -2.03 -14.77
C THR A 66 -1.38 -2.01 -14.64
N GLU A 67 -1.94 -3.13 -14.22
CA GLU A 67 -3.36 -3.33 -13.96
C GLU A 67 -3.61 -3.44 -12.45
N VAL A 68 -4.87 -3.23 -12.07
CA VAL A 68 -5.32 -3.22 -10.68
C VAL A 68 -6.41 -4.26 -10.49
N ASP A 69 -6.17 -5.20 -9.58
CA ASP A 69 -7.21 -6.13 -9.12
C ASP A 69 -7.72 -5.65 -7.76
N VAL A 70 -9.01 -5.35 -7.67
CA VAL A 70 -9.66 -4.99 -6.40
C VAL A 70 -9.95 -6.25 -5.60
N ILE A 71 -9.39 -6.31 -4.39
CA ILE A 71 -9.53 -7.44 -3.46
C ILE A 71 -10.76 -7.23 -2.57
N ASP A 72 -10.87 -6.02 -2.04
CA ASP A 72 -11.88 -5.62 -1.07
C ASP A 72 -12.15 -4.12 -1.23
N MET A 73 -13.41 -3.73 -1.10
CA MET A 73 -13.79 -2.33 -0.98
C MET A 73 -15.00 -2.22 -0.06
N SER A 74 -14.73 -2.03 1.23
CA SER A 74 -15.72 -2.19 2.28
C SER A 74 -15.78 -0.97 3.19
N PRO A 75 -16.97 -0.59 3.68
CA PRO A 75 -17.11 0.46 4.67
C PRO A 75 -16.53 0.01 6.00
N ILE A 76 -15.77 0.91 6.62
CA ILE A 76 -15.24 0.75 7.98
C ILE A 76 -15.85 1.74 8.97
N GLY A 77 -16.76 2.62 8.52
CA GLY A 77 -17.37 3.63 9.37
C GLY A 77 -16.33 4.60 9.93
N ASP A 78 -16.39 4.90 11.22
CA ASP A 78 -15.43 5.79 11.89
C ASP A 78 -14.21 5.04 12.47
N ASP A 79 -14.11 3.73 12.24
CA ASP A 79 -12.99 2.90 12.69
C ASP A 79 -11.65 3.39 12.08
N GLU A 80 -10.57 3.22 12.84
CA GLU A 80 -9.20 3.47 12.40
C GLU A 80 -8.62 2.27 11.64
N ASP A 81 -9.26 1.10 11.71
CA ASP A 81 -8.97 -0.10 10.92
C ASP A 81 -7.52 -0.60 11.05
N GLY A 82 -6.86 -0.25 12.16
CA GLY A 82 -5.43 -0.51 12.36
C GLY A 82 -4.51 0.19 11.35
N ALA A 83 -5.02 1.18 10.61
CA ALA A 83 -4.27 1.97 9.64
C ALA A 83 -3.23 2.87 10.34
N PRO A 84 -2.24 3.42 9.59
CA PRO A 84 -1.33 4.43 10.14
C PRO A 84 -2.08 5.60 10.81
N MET A 85 -1.55 6.13 11.92
CA MET A 85 -2.21 7.12 12.79
C MET A 85 -2.83 8.32 12.06
N LYS A 86 -2.27 8.71 10.91
CA LYS A 86 -2.78 9.81 10.08
C LYS A 86 -4.09 9.50 9.36
N ILE A 87 -4.68 8.31 9.54
CA ILE A 87 -6.07 8.03 9.14
C ILE A 87 -7.07 8.97 9.84
N SER A 88 -6.73 9.46 11.03
CA SER A 88 -7.50 10.47 11.77
C SER A 88 -7.73 11.77 10.97
N LEU A 89 -6.87 12.06 9.99
CA LEU A 89 -7.02 13.20 9.08
C LEU A 89 -8.03 12.95 7.95
N ILE A 90 -8.40 11.69 7.70
CA ILE A 90 -9.40 11.33 6.70
C ILE A 90 -10.79 11.36 7.36
N PRO A 91 -11.74 12.20 6.87
CA PRO A 91 -13.06 12.30 7.45
C PRO A 91 -13.87 11.01 7.37
N GLY A 92 -14.55 10.65 8.47
CA GLY A 92 -15.53 9.57 8.51
C GLY A 92 -16.90 9.95 7.91
N PRO A 93 -17.75 8.96 7.59
CA PRO A 93 -17.44 7.53 7.57
C PRO A 93 -16.46 7.18 6.45
N ARG A 94 -15.65 6.13 6.62
CA ARG A 94 -14.56 5.76 5.72
C ARG A 94 -14.84 4.47 4.96
N LEU A 95 -14.23 4.38 3.78
CA LEU A 95 -14.12 3.16 2.97
C LEU A 95 -12.67 2.73 2.92
N ARG A 96 -12.43 1.44 3.17
CA ARG A 96 -11.15 0.81 2.86
C ARG A 96 -11.23 0.19 1.47
N ARG A 97 -10.22 0.42 0.64
CA ARG A 97 -10.01 -0.27 -0.64
C ARG A 97 -8.66 -0.98 -0.63
N GLN A 98 -8.66 -2.27 -0.92
CA GLN A 98 -7.48 -3.13 -1.04
C GLN A 98 -7.30 -3.57 -2.49
N VAL A 99 -6.07 -3.50 -3.00
CA VAL A 99 -5.77 -3.86 -4.38
C VAL A 99 -4.43 -4.59 -4.54
N TRP A 100 -4.35 -5.39 -5.59
CA TRP A 100 -3.07 -5.81 -6.18
C TRP A 100 -2.74 -4.90 -7.36
N LEU A 101 -1.48 -4.45 -7.41
CA LEU A 101 -0.87 -3.90 -8.61
C LEU A 101 -0.15 -5.04 -9.32
N ARG A 102 -0.50 -5.31 -10.57
CA ARG A 102 0.09 -6.41 -11.36
C ARG A 102 0.38 -6.02 -12.79
N THR A 103 1.23 -6.79 -13.46
CA THR A 103 1.35 -6.71 -14.92
C THR A 103 0.08 -7.24 -15.61
N ALA A 104 -0.09 -6.89 -16.89
CA ALA A 104 -1.09 -7.52 -17.75
C ALA A 104 -0.91 -9.04 -17.84
N SER A 105 0.34 -9.53 -17.77
CA SER A 105 0.65 -10.97 -17.67
C SER A 105 0.30 -11.64 -16.34
N GLY A 106 -0.16 -10.90 -15.32
CA GLY A 106 -0.63 -11.47 -14.06
C GLY A 106 0.37 -11.39 -12.90
N GLN A 107 1.59 -10.92 -13.13
CA GLN A 107 2.62 -10.84 -12.09
C GLN A 107 2.28 -9.74 -11.08
N ARG A 108 2.09 -10.11 -9.81
CA ARG A 108 1.91 -9.15 -8.72
C ARG A 108 3.21 -8.41 -8.44
N LEU A 109 3.13 -7.08 -8.40
CA LEU A 109 4.26 -6.17 -8.21
C LEU A 109 4.17 -5.42 -6.88
N ALA A 110 2.96 -5.15 -6.40
CA ALA A 110 2.73 -4.53 -5.12
C ALA A 110 1.30 -4.80 -4.60
N TYR A 111 1.14 -4.65 -3.29
CA TYR A 111 -0.13 -4.57 -2.60
C TYR A 111 -0.38 -3.12 -2.18
N ALA A 112 -1.65 -2.69 -2.16
CA ALA A 112 -2.01 -1.43 -1.54
C ALA A 112 -3.34 -1.50 -0.79
N ALA A 113 -3.38 -0.88 0.39
CA ALA A 113 -4.60 -0.51 1.11
C ALA A 113 -4.74 1.00 1.08
N SER A 114 -5.97 1.50 0.92
CA SER A 114 -6.25 2.93 0.91
C SER A 114 -7.54 3.23 1.66
N TRP A 115 -7.56 4.36 2.37
CA TRP A 115 -8.70 4.81 3.16
C TRP A 115 -9.20 6.14 2.64
N TRP A 116 -10.49 6.20 2.38
CA TRP A 116 -11.18 7.32 1.74
C TRP A 116 -12.36 7.75 2.59
N SER A 117 -12.69 9.04 2.57
CA SER A 117 -13.99 9.48 3.07
C SER A 117 -15.08 8.93 2.15
N ALA A 118 -16.04 8.20 2.69
CA ALA A 118 -17.15 7.62 1.93
C ALA A 118 -18.03 8.69 1.28
N ASN A 119 -18.05 9.90 1.86
CA ASN A 119 -18.81 11.03 1.32
C ASN A 119 -18.17 11.66 0.08
N GLN A 120 -16.86 11.43 -0.15
CA GLN A 120 -16.09 12.08 -1.21
C GLN A 120 -15.52 11.09 -2.23
N VAL A 121 -15.49 9.79 -1.92
CA VAL A 121 -14.79 8.78 -2.73
C VAL A 121 -15.24 8.76 -4.20
N ASP A 122 -16.53 8.96 -4.46
CA ASP A 122 -17.11 8.83 -5.80
C ASP A 122 -16.72 10.00 -6.71
N GLU A 123 -16.35 11.15 -6.13
CA GLU A 123 -15.83 12.31 -6.88
C GLU A 123 -14.44 12.02 -7.48
N TYR A 124 -13.67 11.12 -6.86
CA TYR A 124 -12.27 10.85 -7.24
C TYR A 124 -12.06 9.45 -7.83
N LEU A 125 -12.96 8.51 -7.54
CA LEU A 125 -12.92 7.12 -7.99
C LEU A 125 -14.19 6.77 -8.78
N GLU A 126 -14.52 7.55 -9.81
CA GLU A 126 -15.65 7.27 -10.71
C GLU A 126 -15.65 5.82 -11.22
N ASN A 127 -14.46 5.32 -11.59
CA ASN A 127 -14.22 3.91 -11.85
C ASN A 127 -13.26 3.33 -10.80
N ARG A 128 -13.85 2.65 -9.81
CA ARG A 128 -13.16 2.03 -8.67
C ARG A 128 -12.20 0.89 -9.07
N SER A 129 -12.25 0.41 -10.31
CA SER A 129 -11.33 -0.60 -10.85
C SER A 129 -10.07 -0.01 -11.46
N LEU A 130 -10.00 1.32 -11.66
CA LEU A 130 -8.81 1.96 -12.19
C LEU A 130 -7.73 2.18 -11.12
N PRO A 131 -6.45 2.30 -11.52
CA PRO A 131 -5.42 2.86 -10.67
C PRO A 131 -5.79 4.28 -10.24
N ILE A 132 -5.49 4.63 -8.99
CA ILE A 132 -5.80 5.95 -8.41
C ILE A 132 -5.22 7.08 -9.27
N TRP A 133 -3.98 6.92 -9.73
CA TRP A 133 -3.34 7.90 -10.61
C TRP A 133 -4.08 8.07 -11.94
N GLU A 134 -4.63 7.00 -12.52
CA GLU A 134 -5.37 7.10 -13.78
C GLU A 134 -6.68 7.85 -13.58
N SER A 135 -7.42 7.58 -12.49
CA SER A 135 -8.64 8.32 -12.15
C SER A 135 -8.35 9.81 -11.94
N LEU A 136 -7.31 10.14 -11.17
CA LEU A 136 -7.01 11.53 -10.80
C LEU A 136 -6.33 12.33 -11.92
N SER A 137 -5.50 11.70 -12.76
CA SER A 137 -4.84 12.40 -13.87
C SER A 137 -5.83 12.84 -14.96
N ARG A 138 -6.92 12.08 -15.17
CA ARG A 138 -8.03 12.48 -16.07
C ARG A 138 -8.73 13.74 -15.60
N LEU A 139 -8.77 13.96 -14.29
CA LEU A 139 -9.35 15.14 -13.67
C LEU A 139 -8.36 16.33 -13.61
N HIS A 140 -7.15 16.18 -14.16
CA HIS A 140 -6.06 17.19 -14.09
C HIS A 140 -5.84 17.72 -12.67
N THR A 141 -6.07 16.87 -11.67
CA THR A 141 -6.06 17.26 -10.28
C THR A 141 -4.63 17.54 -9.83
N GLU A 142 -4.38 18.73 -9.25
CA GLU A 142 -3.14 18.97 -8.52
C GLU A 142 -3.11 18.06 -7.29
N LEU A 143 -2.12 17.17 -7.27
CA LEU A 143 -1.92 16.19 -6.22
C LEU A 143 -0.54 16.38 -5.63
N TYR A 144 -0.49 16.44 -4.31
CA TYR A 144 0.76 16.35 -3.57
C TYR A 144 0.79 15.04 -2.79
N ARG A 145 1.85 14.26 -2.99
CA ARG A 145 2.09 13.01 -2.28
C ARG A 145 3.06 13.28 -1.14
N ASP A 146 2.61 13.03 0.07
CA ASP A 146 3.38 13.26 1.28
C ASP A 146 3.74 11.92 1.92
N VAL A 147 4.93 11.38 1.58
CA VAL A 147 5.42 10.10 2.13
C VAL A 147 5.85 10.29 3.57
N GLN A 148 5.25 9.52 4.47
CA GLN A 148 5.27 9.80 5.91
C GLN A 148 5.81 8.68 6.77
N GLY A 149 5.82 7.46 6.27
CA GLY A 149 6.42 6.36 7.01
C GLY A 149 6.82 5.20 6.13
N LEU A 150 7.77 4.45 6.66
CA LEU A 150 8.44 3.33 6.01
C LEU A 150 8.32 2.10 6.91
N TYR A 151 8.24 0.94 6.28
CA TYR A 151 8.10 -0.32 6.97
C TYR A 151 9.01 -1.34 6.34
N TYR A 152 9.67 -2.12 7.18
CA TYR A 152 10.31 -3.36 6.78
C TYR A 152 9.84 -4.47 7.70
N GLY A 153 9.19 -5.50 7.17
CA GLY A 153 8.54 -6.51 8.01
C GLY A 153 7.94 -7.69 7.25
N HIS A 154 7.21 -8.53 7.97
CA HIS A 154 6.58 -9.75 7.43
C HIS A 154 5.06 -9.64 7.38
N SER A 155 4.43 -10.30 6.40
CA SER A 155 2.99 -10.59 6.40
C SER A 155 2.78 -11.95 5.75
N PRO A 156 2.16 -12.92 6.46
CA PRO A 156 1.85 -14.24 5.90
C PRO A 156 1.02 -14.18 4.61
N GLU A 157 0.06 -13.26 4.55
CA GLU A 157 -0.82 -13.06 3.41
C GLU A 157 -0.03 -12.55 2.20
N LEU A 158 0.88 -11.61 2.40
CA LEU A 158 1.76 -11.10 1.35
C LEU A 158 2.80 -12.14 0.90
N GLU A 159 3.31 -12.97 1.80
CA GLU A 159 4.20 -14.08 1.44
C GLU A 159 3.52 -15.07 0.50
N ILE A 160 2.29 -15.47 0.83
CA ILE A 160 1.47 -16.33 -0.02
C ILE A 160 1.17 -15.65 -1.36
N ALA A 161 0.79 -14.37 -1.32
CA ALA A 161 0.36 -13.66 -2.51
C ALA A 161 1.50 -13.35 -3.49
N PHE A 162 2.70 -13.02 -2.98
CA PHE A 162 3.90 -12.78 -3.79
C PHE A 162 4.65 -14.07 -4.14
N GLY A 163 4.37 -15.18 -3.46
CA GLY A 163 5.06 -16.45 -3.70
C GLY A 163 6.51 -16.47 -3.18
N GLU A 164 6.87 -15.52 -2.33
CA GLU A 164 8.21 -15.36 -1.77
C GLU A 164 8.12 -15.05 -0.27
N LYS A 165 9.09 -15.54 0.51
CA LYS A 165 9.21 -15.20 1.93
C LYS A 165 9.69 -13.74 2.08
N GLY A 166 9.19 -13.08 3.12
CA GLY A 166 9.61 -11.73 3.46
C GLY A 166 11.03 -11.69 4.06
N ALA A 167 11.48 -10.57 4.61
CA ALA A 167 10.71 -9.35 4.85
C ALA A 167 10.51 -8.48 3.60
N PHE A 168 9.48 -7.64 3.64
CA PHE A 168 9.08 -6.74 2.56
C PHE A 168 9.24 -5.29 2.96
N TRP A 169 9.51 -4.45 1.97
CA TRP A 169 9.45 -3.01 2.12
C TRP A 169 8.07 -2.47 1.80
N GLY A 170 7.59 -1.62 2.69
CA GLY A 170 6.35 -0.89 2.52
C GLY A 170 6.49 0.57 2.92
N ARG A 171 5.47 1.34 2.60
CA ARG A 171 5.37 2.75 2.94
C ARG A 171 3.93 3.16 3.14
N HIS A 172 3.73 4.28 3.81
CA HIS A 172 2.47 4.99 3.74
C HIS A 172 2.66 6.47 3.43
N TYR A 173 1.61 7.06 2.87
CA TYR A 173 1.60 8.47 2.51
C TYR A 173 0.17 9.01 2.49
N LEU A 174 0.05 10.32 2.71
CA LEU A 174 -1.17 11.05 2.42
C LEU A 174 -1.12 11.58 1.00
N PHE A 175 -2.23 11.45 0.30
CA PHE A 175 -2.49 12.29 -0.85
C PHE A 175 -3.22 13.54 -0.41
N TRP A 176 -2.74 14.68 -0.90
CA TRP A 176 -3.35 15.98 -0.67
C TRP A 176 -3.95 16.51 -1.97
N HIS A 177 -5.14 17.07 -1.85
CA HIS A 177 -5.79 17.83 -2.92
C HIS A 177 -6.39 19.11 -2.33
N ALA A 178 -6.20 20.25 -3.01
CA ALA A 178 -6.71 21.55 -2.56
C ALA A 178 -6.37 21.87 -1.08
N ARG A 179 -5.15 21.52 -0.64
CA ARG A 179 -4.66 21.66 0.74
C ARG A 179 -5.43 20.85 1.80
N GLN A 180 -6.18 19.84 1.39
CA GLN A 180 -6.89 18.89 2.26
C GLN A 180 -6.38 17.46 2.03
N PRO A 181 -6.30 16.63 3.08
CA PRO A 181 -5.95 15.23 2.94
C PRO A 181 -7.10 14.48 2.26
N LEU A 182 -6.82 13.91 1.10
CA LEU A 182 -7.79 13.20 0.25
C LEU A 182 -7.90 11.73 0.63
N THR A 183 -6.76 11.06 0.76
CA THR A 183 -6.71 9.63 1.11
C THR A 183 -5.39 9.29 1.77
N LEU A 184 -5.44 8.33 2.69
CA LEU A 184 -4.25 7.65 3.21
C LEU A 184 -4.04 6.38 2.42
N ILE A 185 -2.80 6.13 1.99
CA ILE A 185 -2.45 4.91 1.25
C ILE A 185 -1.26 4.24 1.91
N TYR A 186 -1.36 2.93 2.07
CA TYR A 186 -0.32 2.02 2.49
C TYR A 186 0.02 1.07 1.35
N GLU A 187 1.31 0.91 1.02
CA GLU A 187 1.79 0.08 -0.08
C GLU A 187 2.89 -0.87 0.39
N VAL A 188 2.92 -2.08 -0.15
CA VAL A 188 4.01 -3.05 0.04
C VAL A 188 4.48 -3.56 -1.31
N PHE A 189 5.79 -3.57 -1.52
CA PHE A 189 6.41 -3.93 -2.80
C PHE A 189 6.85 -5.39 -2.84
N SER A 190 6.57 -6.05 -3.96
CA SER A 190 6.92 -7.45 -4.18
C SER A 190 8.43 -7.61 -4.38
N PRO A 191 9.05 -8.66 -3.80
CA PRO A 191 10.45 -9.01 -4.09
C PRO A 191 10.74 -9.32 -5.56
N TYR A 192 9.71 -9.61 -6.36
CA TYR A 192 9.84 -9.78 -7.81
C TYR A 192 10.56 -8.60 -8.48
N LEU A 193 10.37 -7.39 -7.95
CA LEU A 193 10.98 -6.17 -8.50
C LEU A 193 12.50 -6.14 -8.38
N ARG A 194 13.12 -7.02 -7.58
CA ARG A 194 14.58 -7.14 -7.46
C ARG A 194 15.26 -7.38 -8.80
N LYS A 195 14.60 -8.08 -9.72
CA LYS A 195 15.15 -8.31 -11.06
C LYS A 195 15.36 -7.03 -11.88
N TYR A 196 14.69 -5.94 -11.52
CA TYR A 196 14.84 -4.63 -12.16
C TYR A 196 15.63 -3.63 -11.31
N LEU A 197 15.46 -3.69 -9.99
CA LEU A 197 15.99 -2.70 -9.05
C LEU A 197 17.26 -3.16 -8.31
N GLY A 198 17.68 -4.41 -8.53
CA GLY A 198 18.72 -5.06 -7.75
C GLY A 198 18.22 -5.58 -6.40
N GLU A 199 19.13 -6.12 -5.58
CA GLU A 199 18.78 -6.63 -4.25
C GLU A 199 18.18 -5.55 -3.35
N MET A 200 17.13 -5.92 -2.61
CA MET A 200 16.67 -5.17 -1.43
C MET A 200 17.69 -5.43 -0.33
N ARG A 201 18.25 -4.41 0.33
CA ARG A 201 19.29 -4.66 1.34
C ARG A 201 18.86 -4.20 2.70
N ILE A 202 18.82 -5.08 3.68
CA ILE A 202 19.20 -4.76 5.05
C ILE A 202 20.34 -5.73 5.37
N ASP A 203 21.54 -5.42 4.89
CA ASP A 203 22.72 -6.19 5.25
C ASP A 203 23.03 -5.92 6.74
N GLN A 204 23.18 -7.00 7.52
CA GLN A 204 23.40 -7.10 8.98
C GLN A 204 22.15 -7.18 9.87
N LEU A 205 21.28 -8.16 9.65
CA LEU A 205 20.87 -8.95 10.82
C LEU A 205 22.07 -9.85 11.14
N GLY A 206 22.78 -9.52 12.22
CA GLY A 206 23.87 -10.34 12.73
C GLY A 206 23.42 -11.76 13.08
#